data_AF-A0A7C2Q811-F1
#
_entry.id   AF-A0A7C2Q811-F1
#
_cell.length_a   1.000
_cell.length_b   1.000
_cell.length_c   1.000
_cell.angle_alpha   90.00
_cell.angle_beta   90.00
_cell.angle_gamma   90.00
#
_symmetry.space_group_name_H-M   'P 1'
#
loop_
_entity.id
_entity.type
_entity.pdbx_description
1 polymer ?
#
loop_
_entity_poly.entity_id
_entity_poly.type
_entity_poly.pdbx_seq_one_letter_code
_entity_poly.pdbx_strand_id
1 'polypeptide(L)'
;MNVAEFLYSCAKALGWEAAPKRRSRLRSGPTEVIGVDKRALGLKHSGKLSLADCYLVALAKLRKATVVTADSSIREVAEAPVALIPL
;
A
#
# COMPACT_ATOMS: atom_id res chain seq x y z
N MET A 1 -1.41 -2.89 0.71
CA MET A 1 -0.07 -2.72 1.32
C MET A 1 0.85 -2.03 0.34
N ASN A 2 1.53 -0.96 0.76
CA ASN A 2 2.60 -0.33 0.00
C ASN A 2 3.91 -1.12 0.18
N VAL A 3 4.43 -1.72 -0.89
CA VAL A 3 5.61 -2.59 -0.83
C VAL A 3 6.88 -1.81 -0.42
N ALA A 4 7.02 -0.55 -0.84
CA ALA A 4 8.20 0.24 -0.51
C ALA A 4 8.29 0.52 1.00
N GLU A 5 7.18 0.96 1.59
CA GLU A 5 7.08 1.24 3.02
C GLU A 5 7.22 -0.03 3.87
N PHE A 6 6.62 -1.13 3.43
CA PHE A 6 6.81 -2.43 4.07
C PHE A 6 8.29 -2.85 4.12
N LEU A 7 9.00 -2.74 2.99
CA LEU A 7 10.42 -3.12 2.93
C LEU A 7 11.30 -2.17 3.76
N TYR A 8 11.00 -0.87 3.76
CA TYR A 8 11.69 0.10 4.60
C TYR A 8 11.49 -0.20 6.09
N SER A 9 10.26 -0.45 6.52
CA SER A 9 9.95 -0.82 7.91
C SER A 9 10.62 -2.13 8.31
N CYS A 10 10.65 -3.13 7.42
CA CYS A 10 11.41 -4.36 7.64
C CYS A 10 12.91 -4.09 7.79
N ALA A 11 13.51 -3.26 6.93
CA ALA A 11 14.92 -2.92 7.00
C ALA A 11 15.26 -2.19 8.31
N LYS A 12 14.39 -1.25 8.73
CA LYS A 12 14.56 -0.49 9.97
C LYS A 12 14.49 -1.40 11.21
N ALA A 13 13.60 -2.40 11.20
CA ALA A 13 13.41 -3.29 12.34
C ALA A 13 14.38 -4.47 12.40
N LEU A 14 14.77 -5.02 11.24
CA LEU A 14 15.50 -6.30 11.12
C LEU A 14 16.88 -6.17 10.44
N GLY A 15 17.28 -4.95 10.06
CA GLY A 15 18.50 -4.67 9.30
C GLY A 15 18.28 -4.69 7.78
N TRP A 16 19.11 -3.93 7.06
CA TRP A 16 19.00 -3.73 5.61
C TRP A 16 19.09 -5.03 4.80
N GLU A 17 19.87 -6.01 5.28
CA GLU A 17 20.01 -7.34 4.67
C GLU A 17 18.72 -8.18 4.71
N ALA A 18 17.76 -7.83 5.57
CA ALA A 18 16.48 -8.52 5.65
C ALA A 18 15.52 -8.13 4.51
N ALA A 19 15.65 -6.91 3.95
CA ALA A 19 14.74 -6.40 2.93
C ALA A 19 14.75 -7.21 1.62
N PRO A 20 15.91 -7.61 1.05
CA PRO A 20 15.96 -8.48 -0.13
C PRO A 20 15.25 -9.82 0.10
N LYS A 21 15.46 -10.45 1.26
CA LYS A 21 14.81 -11.72 1.62
C LYS A 21 13.29 -11.57 1.72
N ARG A 22 12.81 -10.49 2.33
CA ARG A 22 11.37 -10.18 2.42
C ARG A 22 10.77 -9.90 1.03
N ARG A 23 11.45 -9.11 0.19
CA ARG A 23 11.03 -8.85 -1.19
C ARG A 23 10.92 -10.14 -2.00
N SER A 24 11.90 -11.04 -1.88
CA SER A 24 11.88 -12.33 -2.58
C SER A 24 10.66 -13.16 -2.18
N ARG A 25 10.39 -13.27 -0.86
CA ARG A 25 9.21 -14.01 -0.37
C ARG A 25 7.89 -13.41 -0.86
N LEU A 26 7.81 -12.07 -0.92
CA LEU A 26 6.62 -11.39 -1.44
C LEU A 26 6.35 -11.73 -2.90
N ARG A 27 7.42 -11.78 -3.72
CA ARG A 27 7.33 -12.10 -5.15
C ARG A 27 7.11 -13.57 -5.45
N SER A 28 7.57 -14.48 -4.58
CA SER A 28 7.39 -15.92 -4.74
C SER A 28 6.09 -16.43 -4.11
N GLY A 29 5.37 -15.57 -3.39
CA GLY A 29 4.13 -15.91 -2.71
C GLY A 29 2.90 -15.83 -3.62
N PRO A 30 1.70 -16.07 -3.06
CA PRO A 30 0.44 -15.98 -3.81
C PRO A 30 0.01 -14.53 -4.11
N THR A 31 0.77 -13.54 -3.66
CA THR A 31 0.43 -12.13 -3.81
C THR A 31 1.08 -11.53 -5.05
N GLU A 32 0.27 -10.90 -5.90
CA GLU A 32 0.77 -10.12 -7.03
C GLU A 32 1.26 -8.74 -6.58
N VAL A 33 2.45 -8.35 -7.03
CA VAL A 33 2.97 -6.98 -6.84
C VAL A 33 2.62 -6.15 -8.07
N ILE A 34 1.64 -5.27 -7.92
CA ILE A 34 1.17 -4.40 -9.00
C ILE A 34 1.96 -3.09 -9.00
N GLY A 35 2.61 -2.79 -10.13
CA GLY A 35 3.25 -1.50 -10.37
C GLY A 35 2.21 -0.38 -10.55
N VAL A 36 2.57 0.83 -10.15
CA VAL A 36 1.70 2.00 -10.22
C VAL A 36 2.27 3.00 -11.24
N ASP A 37 1.49 3.35 -12.28
CA ASP A 37 1.83 4.50 -13.13
C ASP A 37 1.36 5.79 -12.45
N LYS A 38 2.33 6.56 -11.97
CA LYS A 38 2.10 7.84 -11.28
C LYS A 38 1.35 8.86 -12.13
N ARG A 39 1.45 8.79 -13.46
CA ARG A 39 0.76 9.72 -14.37
C ARG A 39 -0.73 9.40 -14.51
N ALA A 40 -1.13 8.15 -14.25
CA ALA A 40 -2.51 7.69 -14.41
C ALA A 40 -3.39 7.90 -13.17
N LEU A 41 -2.80 8.21 -12.01
CA LEU A 41 -3.49 8.23 -10.72
C LEU A 41 -3.35 9.60 -10.06
N GLY A 42 -4.41 10.40 -10.12
CA GLY A 42 -4.45 11.76 -9.56
C GLY A 42 -4.41 11.76 -8.03
N LEU A 43 -3.69 12.74 -7.45
CA LEU A 43 -3.46 12.90 -6.01
C LEU A 43 -4.56 13.72 -5.34
N LYS A 44 -5.81 13.27 -5.42
CA LYS A 44 -6.96 14.03 -4.90
C LYS A 44 -6.93 14.30 -3.39
N HIS A 45 -6.19 13.49 -2.62
CA HIS A 45 -6.23 13.48 -1.15
C HIS A 45 -4.87 13.74 -0.50
N SER A 46 -3.89 14.33 -1.20
CA SER A 46 -2.52 14.49 -0.70
C SER A 46 -2.36 15.42 0.51
N GLY A 47 -3.41 16.14 0.90
CA GLY A 47 -3.46 16.93 2.15
C GLY A 47 -4.02 16.17 3.36
N LYS A 48 -4.59 14.98 3.15
CA LYS A 48 -5.18 14.13 4.20
C LYS A 48 -4.48 12.79 4.33
N LEU A 49 -4.06 12.22 3.20
CA LEU A 49 -3.39 10.93 3.10
C LEU A 49 -1.95 11.13 2.65
N SER A 50 -1.08 10.20 3.02
CA SER A 50 0.26 10.15 2.45
C SER A 50 0.20 9.94 0.93
N LEU A 51 1.29 10.26 0.23
CA LEU A 51 1.39 10.02 -1.20
C LEU A 51 1.17 8.53 -1.55
N ALA A 52 1.71 7.63 -0.72
CA ALA A 52 1.56 6.19 -0.88
C ALA A 52 0.10 5.76 -0.76
N ASP A 53 -0.61 6.31 0.21
CA ASP A 53 -2.02 6.01 0.47
C ASP A 53 -2.93 6.56 -0.63
N CYS A 54 -2.61 7.75 -1.15
CA CYS A 54 -3.30 8.28 -2.34
C CYS A 54 -3.20 7.31 -3.51
N TYR A 55 -2.00 6.77 -3.80
CA TYR A 55 -1.82 5.79 -4.86
C TYR A 55 -2.51 4.47 -4.57
N LEU A 56 -2.45 3.98 -3.33
CA LEU A 56 -3.10 2.74 -2.91
C LEU A 56 -4.61 2.80 -3.15
N VAL A 57 -5.25 3.87 -2.66
CA VAL A 57 -6.69 4.08 -2.78
C VAL A 57 -7.10 4.26 -4.23
N ALA A 58 -6.36 5.07 -4.99
CA ALA A 58 -6.68 5.32 -6.38
C ALA A 58 -6.50 4.05 -7.24
N LEU A 59 -5.48 3.23 -6.98
CA LEU A 59 -5.30 1.93 -7.65
C LEU A 59 -6.44 0.97 -7.28
N ALA A 60 -6.82 0.90 -6.01
CA ALA A 60 -7.94 0.07 -5.56
C ALA A 60 -9.25 0.45 -6.25
N LYS A 61 -9.51 1.76 -6.40
CA LYS A 61 -10.66 2.27 -7.15
C LYS A 61 -10.64 1.84 -8.61
N LEU A 62 -9.51 2.00 -9.32
CA LEU A 62 -9.39 1.55 -10.72
C LEU A 62 -9.61 0.05 -10.88
N ARG A 63 -9.15 -0.75 -9.91
CA ARG A 63 -9.26 -2.21 -9.93
C ARG A 63 -10.55 -2.75 -9.32
N LYS A 64 -11.45 -1.87 -8.84
CA LYS A 64 -12.66 -2.25 -8.06
C LYS A 64 -12.34 -3.20 -6.91
N ALA A 65 -11.21 -2.96 -6.23
CA ALA A 65 -10.69 -3.79 -5.15
C ALA A 65 -10.99 -3.18 -3.77
N THR A 66 -10.95 -4.02 -2.74
CA THR A 66 -11.05 -3.60 -1.34
C THR A 66 -9.66 -3.32 -0.77
N VAL A 67 -9.50 -2.18 -0.11
CA VAL A 67 -8.28 -1.87 0.65
C VAL A 67 -8.35 -2.55 2.01
N VAL A 68 -7.36 -3.39 2.31
CA VAL A 68 -7.16 -3.98 3.64
C VAL A 68 -6.04 -3.20 4.35
N THR A 69 -6.35 -2.58 5.48
CA THR A 69 -5.41 -1.71 6.22
C THR A 69 -5.74 -1.64 7.70
N ALA A 70 -4.79 -1.27 8.54
CA ALA A 70 -5.05 -0.91 9.94
C ALA A 70 -5.33 0.59 10.14
N ASP A 71 -4.98 1.42 9.15
CA ASP A 71 -5.17 2.87 9.23
C ASP A 71 -6.62 3.26 8.89
N SER A 72 -7.32 3.81 9.89
CA SER A 72 -8.70 4.26 9.73
C SER A 72 -8.84 5.49 8.82
N SER A 73 -7.79 6.30 8.64
CA SER A 73 -7.81 7.51 7.80
C SER A 73 -8.19 7.20 6.34
N ILE A 74 -7.84 6.00 5.86
CA ILE A 74 -8.15 5.50 4.52
C ILE A 74 -9.65 5.33 4.31
N ARG A 75 -10.41 4.99 5.36
CA ARG A 75 -11.87 4.85 5.27
C ARG A 75 -12.55 6.21 5.09
N GLU A 76 -11.99 7.27 5.65
CA GLU A 76 -12.58 8.62 5.64
C GLU A 76 -12.65 9.25 4.25
N VAL A 77 -11.76 8.86 3.32
CA VAL A 77 -11.78 9.41 1.95
C VAL A 77 -12.85 8.77 1.05
N ALA A 78 -13.44 7.64 1.45
CA ALA A 78 -14.58 7.00 0.79
C ALA A 78 -14.42 6.74 -0.73
N GLU A 79 -13.19 6.54 -1.22
CA GLU A 79 -12.90 6.34 -2.66
C GLU A 79 -12.90 4.86 -3.09
N ALA A 80 -12.76 3.92 -2.14
CA ALA A 80 -12.78 2.47 -2.35
C ALA A 80 -13.30 1.75 -1.09
N PRO A 81 -13.83 0.52 -1.19
CA PRO A 81 -14.19 -0.28 -0.01
C PRO A 81 -12.98 -0.51 0.91
N VAL A 82 -13.18 -0.43 2.23
CA VAL A 82 -12.10 -0.58 3.23
C VAL A 82 -12.45 -1.61 4.30
N ALA A 83 -11.63 -2.66 4.38
CA ALA A 83 -11.64 -3.63 5.47
C ALA A 83 -10.52 -3.26 6.46
N LEU A 84 -10.91 -2.92 7.70
CA LEU A 84 -9.95 -2.62 8.76
C LEU A 84 -9.47 -3.90 9.43
N ILE A 85 -8.17 -4.01 9.67
CA ILE A 85 -7.56 -5.09 10.46
C ILE A 85 -6.99 -4.53 11.76
N PRO A 86 -7.12 -5.25 12.89
CA PRO A 86 -6.49 -4.84 14.14
C PRO A 86 -4.96 -4.94 14.04
N LEU A 87 -4.27 -4.04 14.75
CA LEU A 87 -2.83 -4.11 14.99
C LEU A 87 -2.53 -4.82 16.30
#